data_AF-A0A933NJL7-F1
#
_entry.id   AF-A0A933NJL7-F1
#
_cell.length_a   1.000
_cell.length_b   1.000
_cell.length_c   1.000
_cell.angle_alpha   90.00
_cell.angle_beta   90.00
_cell.angle_gamma   90.00
#
_symmetry.space_group_name_H-M   'P 1'
#
loop_
_entity.id
_entity.type
_entity.pdbx_description
1 polymer ?
#
loop_
_entity_poly.entity_id
_entity_poly.type
_entity_poly.pdbx_seq_one_letter_code
_entity_poly.pdbx_strand_id
1 'polypeptide(L)'
;MTVVAAAHFAVLLVMTHWQVQGRAFPFGVFQILQTVVNLGLSVWLVVSWGHGWRGRVEAQVVTALAFAGAGMVVLARDGWLRYSYSRQDVREAIRFGLPLVPHELGSTLIAQTDRLFIANIVSLADAGVYSVAYQLTSIIELVAASFNQAFSPWLFRMLAQRPSLELLRVIVKYTYVCFAVMAGFALTVALLLPYVLSHVVGDAFAGAARFTPWLAIGFMFSGMYYLVANYIFFAKRTELIPLITVSCALVNLGLNAVLVPRNGAVGAAQASAAALALSFVGTWYLSTRAYKMPWSLKRC
;
A
#
# COMPACT_ATOMS: atom_id res chain seq x y z
N MET A 1 16.11 2.87 -15.77
CA MET A 1 14.85 2.94 -14.98
C MET A 1 13.63 2.44 -15.75
N THR A 2 13.42 2.84 -17.00
CA THR A 2 12.28 2.40 -17.85
C THR A 2 12.17 0.88 -18.02
N VAL A 3 13.29 0.20 -18.28
CA VAL A 3 13.33 -1.26 -18.45
C VAL A 3 12.88 -2.00 -17.17
N VAL A 4 13.30 -1.50 -16.00
CA VAL A 4 12.96 -2.08 -14.70
C VAL A 4 11.47 -1.89 -14.40
N ALA A 5 10.92 -0.71 -14.71
CA ALA A 5 9.49 -0.46 -14.59
C ALA A 5 8.67 -1.40 -15.49
N ALA A 6 9.10 -1.62 -16.73
CA ALA A 6 8.45 -2.56 -17.64
C ALA A 6 8.52 -4.01 -17.12
N ALA A 7 9.65 -4.41 -16.54
CA ALA A 7 9.81 -5.73 -15.93
C ALA A 7 8.87 -5.93 -14.72
N HIS A 8 8.79 -4.93 -13.84
CA HIS A 8 7.85 -4.96 -12.72
C HIS A 8 6.39 -5.00 -13.19
N PHE A 9 6.05 -4.30 -14.28
CA PHE A 9 4.72 -4.38 -14.85
C PHE A 9 4.39 -5.80 -15.36
N ALA A 10 5.33 -6.47 -16.03
CA ALA A 10 5.14 -7.85 -16.47
C ALA A 10 4.93 -8.82 -15.28
N VAL A 11 5.70 -8.65 -14.20
CA VAL A 11 5.50 -9.39 -12.95
C VAL A 11 4.10 -9.13 -12.39
N LEU A 12 3.69 -7.86 -12.30
CA LEU A 12 2.38 -7.48 -11.78
C LEU A 12 1.24 -8.13 -12.57
N LEU A 13 1.31 -8.16 -13.90
CA LEU A 13 0.30 -8.79 -14.74
C LEU A 13 0.06 -10.27 -14.38
N VAL A 14 1.14 -11.03 -14.18
CA VAL A 14 1.07 -12.45 -13.82
C VAL A 14 0.45 -12.63 -12.44
N MET A 15 0.82 -11.77 -11.50
CA MET A 15 0.31 -11.80 -10.13
C MET A 15 -1.17 -11.43 -10.08
N THR A 16 -1.57 -10.36 -10.77
CA THR A 16 -2.99 -9.97 -10.90
C THR A 16 -3.80 -11.06 -11.60
N HIS A 17 -3.23 -11.74 -12.60
CA HIS A 17 -3.89 -12.85 -13.27
C HIS A 17 -4.26 -13.98 -12.29
N TRP A 18 -3.30 -14.45 -11.49
CA TRP A 18 -3.58 -15.47 -10.46
C TRP A 18 -4.52 -14.97 -9.36
N GLN A 19 -4.40 -13.70 -8.97
CA GLN A 19 -5.29 -13.08 -7.97
C GLN A 19 -6.75 -13.08 -8.43
N VAL A 20 -7.02 -12.67 -9.67
CA VAL A 20 -8.39 -12.63 -10.22
C VAL A 20 -8.98 -14.04 -10.34
N GLN A 21 -8.16 -15.04 -10.67
CA GLN A 21 -8.56 -16.45 -10.69
C GLN A 21 -8.73 -17.08 -9.29
N GLY A 22 -8.32 -16.40 -8.22
CA GLY A 22 -8.31 -16.96 -6.87
C GLY A 22 -7.22 -18.02 -6.63
N ARG A 23 -6.19 -18.08 -7.48
CA ARG A 23 -5.07 -19.03 -7.35
C ARG A 23 -4.01 -18.49 -6.40
N ALA A 24 -4.25 -18.59 -5.09
CA ALA A 24 -3.36 -18.04 -4.07
C ALA A 24 -1.97 -18.73 -3.99
N PHE A 25 -1.88 -20.04 -4.25
CA PHE A 25 -0.61 -20.78 -4.13
C PHE A 25 0.46 -20.34 -5.14
N PRO A 26 0.22 -20.34 -6.47
CA PRO A 26 1.24 -19.89 -7.43
C PRO A 26 1.60 -18.40 -7.23
N PHE A 27 0.62 -17.57 -6.88
CA PHE A 27 0.85 -16.17 -6.49
C PHE A 27 1.87 -16.07 -5.35
N GLY A 28 1.62 -16.79 -4.25
CA GLY A 28 2.47 -16.75 -3.06
C GLY A 28 3.87 -17.30 -3.31
N VAL A 29 3.98 -18.46 -3.98
CA VAL A 29 5.27 -19.07 -4.33
C VAL A 29 6.10 -18.11 -5.20
N PHE A 30 5.48 -17.50 -6.20
CA PHE A 30 6.17 -16.56 -7.09
C PHE A 30 6.68 -15.33 -6.33
N GLN A 31 5.85 -14.73 -5.45
CA GLN A 31 6.26 -13.56 -4.66
C GLN A 31 7.38 -13.88 -3.67
N ILE A 32 7.27 -15.02 -2.97
CA ILE A 32 8.27 -15.46 -1.99
C ILE A 32 9.59 -15.74 -2.69
N LEU A 33 9.59 -16.49 -3.79
CA LEU A 33 10.80 -16.75 -4.57
C LEU A 33 11.44 -15.46 -5.08
N GLN A 34 10.64 -14.52 -5.59
CA GLN A 34 11.16 -13.22 -6.02
C GLN A 34 11.86 -12.48 -4.87
N THR A 35 11.28 -12.52 -3.68
CA THR A 35 11.82 -11.86 -2.49
C THR A 35 13.10 -12.54 -2.01
N VAL A 36 13.12 -13.86 -1.94
CA VAL A 36 14.28 -14.66 -1.51
C VAL A 36 15.45 -14.47 -2.49
N VAL A 37 15.19 -14.54 -3.79
CA VAL A 37 16.22 -14.30 -4.82
C VAL A 37 16.74 -12.86 -4.74
N ASN A 38 15.85 -11.88 -4.56
CA ASN A 38 16.25 -10.49 -4.43
C ASN A 38 17.14 -10.24 -3.22
N LEU A 39 16.77 -10.80 -2.06
CA LEU A 39 17.53 -10.69 -0.83
C LEU A 39 18.88 -11.40 -0.96
N GLY A 40 18.89 -12.64 -1.47
CA GLY A 40 20.11 -13.43 -1.66
C GLY A 40 21.11 -12.73 -2.59
N LEU A 41 20.64 -12.23 -3.74
CA LEU A 41 21.48 -11.45 -4.66
C LEU A 41 21.96 -10.14 -4.03
N SER A 42 21.11 -9.47 -3.25
CA SER A 42 21.50 -8.21 -2.59
C SER A 42 22.62 -8.44 -1.59
N VAL A 43 22.47 -9.43 -0.70
CA VAL A 43 23.51 -9.78 0.29
C VAL A 43 24.79 -10.20 -0.41
N TRP A 44 24.68 -11.07 -1.42
CA TRP A 44 25.83 -11.54 -2.18
C TRP A 44 26.59 -10.39 -2.84
N LEU A 45 25.94 -9.56 -3.66
CA LEU A 45 26.60 -8.45 -4.38
C LEU A 45 27.20 -7.39 -3.44
N VAL A 46 26.52 -7.11 -2.32
CA VAL A 46 27.00 -6.13 -1.32
C VAL A 46 28.24 -6.66 -0.59
N VAL A 47 28.22 -7.92 -0.15
CA VAL A 47 29.26 -8.50 0.71
C VAL A 47 30.45 -9.01 -0.10
N SER A 48 30.23 -9.77 -1.17
CA SER A 48 31.33 -10.42 -1.91
C SER A 48 32.04 -9.47 -2.86
N TRP A 49 31.31 -8.51 -3.44
CA TRP A 49 31.86 -7.58 -4.45
C TRP A 49 32.06 -6.17 -3.94
N GLY A 50 31.73 -5.88 -2.68
CA GLY A 50 31.96 -4.57 -2.07
C GLY A 50 31.26 -3.41 -2.78
N HIS A 51 30.24 -3.68 -3.61
CA HIS A 51 29.55 -2.65 -4.41
C HIS A 51 28.70 -1.69 -3.54
N GLY A 52 28.64 -1.90 -2.22
CA GLY A 52 27.90 -1.06 -1.29
C GLY A 52 26.44 -0.92 -1.73
N TRP A 53 25.95 0.31 -1.83
CA TRP A 53 24.57 0.58 -2.26
C TRP A 53 24.28 0.16 -3.72
N ARG A 54 25.29 0.12 -4.60
CA ARG A 54 25.09 -0.26 -6.02
C ARG A 54 24.69 -1.72 -6.17
N GLY A 55 25.28 -2.60 -5.36
CA GLY A 55 24.95 -4.03 -5.37
C GLY A 55 23.47 -4.31 -5.04
N ARG A 56 22.88 -3.50 -4.15
CA ARG A 56 21.43 -3.56 -3.87
C ARG A 56 20.59 -3.21 -5.09
N VAL A 57 20.97 -2.17 -5.82
CA VAL A 57 20.25 -1.72 -7.03
C VAL A 57 20.37 -2.77 -8.13
N GLU A 58 21.57 -3.30 -8.36
CA GLU A 58 21.82 -4.35 -9.37
C GLU A 58 21.01 -5.62 -9.08
N ALA A 59 20.97 -6.08 -7.81
CA ALA A 59 20.14 -7.21 -7.40
C ALA A 59 18.64 -7.00 -7.73
N GLN A 60 18.12 -5.78 -7.52
CA GLN A 60 16.74 -5.43 -7.88
C GLN A 60 16.49 -5.53 -9.38
N VAL A 61 17.41 -4.99 -10.20
CA VAL A 61 17.30 -5.04 -11.66
C VAL A 61 17.32 -6.48 -12.17
N VAL A 62 18.30 -7.28 -11.73
CA VAL A 62 18.47 -8.67 -12.16
C VAL A 62 17.25 -9.51 -11.77
N THR A 63 16.78 -9.37 -10.52
CA THR A 63 15.59 -10.10 -10.06
C THR A 63 14.36 -9.71 -10.86
N ALA A 64 14.12 -8.40 -11.07
CA ALA A 64 12.96 -7.92 -11.80
C ALA A 64 12.93 -8.47 -13.25
N LEU A 65 14.06 -8.45 -13.95
CA LEU A 65 14.17 -8.98 -15.31
C LEU A 65 13.97 -10.50 -15.36
N ALA A 66 14.58 -11.25 -14.44
CA ALA A 66 14.44 -12.70 -14.38
C ALA A 66 12.99 -13.13 -14.14
N PHE A 67 12.31 -12.51 -13.17
CA PHE A 67 10.92 -12.81 -12.85
C PHE A 67 9.95 -12.29 -13.91
N ALA A 68 10.24 -11.17 -14.57
CA ALA A 68 9.47 -10.74 -15.74
C ALA A 68 9.53 -11.77 -16.87
N GLY A 69 10.73 -12.29 -17.17
CA GLY A 69 10.90 -13.37 -18.16
C GLY A 69 10.12 -14.63 -17.78
N ALA A 70 10.27 -15.10 -16.54
CA ALA A 70 9.52 -16.26 -16.04
C ALA A 70 8.00 -16.05 -16.09
N GLY A 71 7.53 -14.86 -15.71
CA GLY A 71 6.13 -14.48 -15.76
C GLY A 71 5.57 -14.47 -17.18
N MET A 72 6.31 -13.92 -18.15
CA MET A 72 5.90 -13.95 -19.56
C MET A 72 5.79 -15.38 -20.11
N VAL A 73 6.69 -16.28 -19.71
CA VAL A 73 6.59 -17.71 -20.07
C VAL A 73 5.33 -18.35 -19.49
N VAL A 74 4.97 -18.04 -18.24
CA VAL A 74 3.70 -18.51 -17.64
C VAL A 74 2.50 -18.01 -18.42
N LEU A 75 2.43 -16.70 -18.70
CA LEU A 75 1.31 -16.12 -19.46
C LEU A 75 1.20 -16.70 -20.88
N ALA A 76 2.34 -16.99 -21.52
CA ALA A 76 2.38 -17.66 -22.81
C ALA A 76 1.80 -19.08 -22.73
N ARG A 77 2.23 -19.86 -21.74
CA ARG A 77 1.77 -21.25 -21.52
C ARG A 77 0.29 -21.33 -21.19
N ASP A 78 -0.22 -20.41 -20.37
CA ASP A 78 -1.64 -20.36 -20.02
C ASP A 78 -2.52 -19.78 -21.16
N GLY A 79 -1.91 -19.38 -22.29
CA GLY A 79 -2.62 -18.92 -23.49
C GLY A 79 -3.22 -17.52 -23.37
N TRP A 80 -2.72 -16.70 -22.44
CA TRP A 80 -3.20 -15.34 -22.17
C TRP A 80 -2.46 -14.26 -22.96
N LEU A 81 -1.34 -14.61 -23.59
CA LEU A 81 -0.69 -13.74 -24.59
C LEU A 81 -1.42 -13.87 -25.93
N ARG A 82 -2.59 -13.26 -26.04
CA ARG A 82 -3.33 -13.14 -27.29
C ARG A 82 -3.36 -11.68 -27.72
N TYR A 83 -3.00 -11.43 -28.97
CA TYR A 83 -3.18 -10.11 -29.55
C TYR A 83 -4.67 -9.89 -29.84
N SER A 84 -5.29 -9.00 -29.06
CA SER A 84 -6.65 -8.52 -29.29
C SER A 84 -6.65 -7.01 -29.06
N TYR A 85 -7.06 -6.25 -30.08
CA TYR A 85 -7.14 -4.80 -30.00
C TYR A 85 -8.60 -4.36 -30.06
N SER A 86 -9.05 -3.73 -28.96
CA SER A 86 -10.36 -3.08 -28.88
C SER A 86 -10.13 -1.64 -28.43
N ARG A 87 -10.48 -0.68 -29.28
CA ARG A 87 -10.38 0.75 -28.94
C ARG A 87 -11.21 1.07 -27.69
N GLN A 88 -12.34 0.38 -27.50
CA GLN A 88 -13.17 0.54 -26.32
C GLN A 88 -12.44 0.07 -25.05
N ASP A 89 -11.86 -1.13 -25.06
CA ASP A 89 -11.17 -1.69 -23.90
C ASP A 89 -9.95 -0.86 -23.52
N VAL A 90 -9.18 -0.40 -24.52
CA VAL A 90 -8.04 0.50 -24.31
C VAL A 90 -8.50 1.82 -23.69
N ARG A 91 -9.59 2.41 -24.19
CA ARG A 91 -10.15 3.66 -23.63
C ARG A 91 -10.63 3.47 -22.20
N GLU A 92 -11.30 2.35 -21.90
CA GLU A 92 -11.75 2.04 -20.54
C GLU A 92 -10.56 1.83 -19.59
N ALA A 93 -9.54 1.08 -20.02
CA ALA A 93 -8.34 0.83 -19.24
C ALA A 93 -7.56 2.12 -18.95
N ILE A 94 -7.38 2.99 -19.96
CA ILE A 94 -6.73 4.30 -19.78
C ILE A 94 -7.55 5.20 -18.87
N ARG A 95 -8.88 5.27 -19.06
CA ARG A 95 -9.75 6.10 -18.20
C ARG A 95 -9.74 5.62 -16.75
N PHE A 96 -9.62 4.31 -16.53
CA PHE A 96 -9.53 3.72 -15.20
C PHE A 96 -8.14 3.96 -14.56
N GLY A 97 -7.07 3.73 -15.31
CA GLY A 97 -5.69 3.74 -14.80
C GLY A 97 -5.01 5.11 -14.78
N LEU A 98 -5.31 6.00 -15.72
CA LEU A 98 -4.67 7.32 -15.80
C LEU A 98 -4.89 8.17 -14.53
N PRO A 99 -6.09 8.20 -13.91
CA PRO A 99 -6.27 8.88 -12.62
C PRO A 99 -5.51 8.24 -11.45
N LEU A 100 -5.10 6.97 -11.55
CA LEU A 100 -4.35 6.30 -10.49
C LEU A 100 -2.87 6.71 -10.48
N VAL A 101 -2.34 7.23 -11.59
CA VAL A 101 -0.97 7.76 -11.64
C VAL A 101 -0.76 8.90 -10.62
N PRO A 102 -1.55 9.99 -10.62
CA PRO A 102 -1.43 11.02 -9.58
C PRO A 102 -1.80 10.52 -8.19
N HIS A 103 -2.63 9.47 -8.06
CA HIS A 103 -2.88 8.83 -6.77
C HIS A 103 -1.61 8.25 -6.16
N GLU A 104 -0.89 7.41 -6.92
CA GLU A 104 0.37 6.80 -6.47
C GLU A 104 1.47 7.84 -6.19
N LEU A 105 1.53 8.90 -7.01
CA LEU A 105 2.44 10.02 -6.76
C LEU A 105 2.09 10.74 -5.45
N GLY A 106 0.81 11.01 -5.19
CA GLY A 106 0.34 11.61 -3.94
C GLY A 106 0.67 10.74 -2.72
N SER A 107 0.41 9.43 -2.80
CA SER A 107 0.76 8.47 -1.74
C SER A 107 2.27 8.42 -1.49
N THR A 108 3.08 8.45 -2.56
CA THR A 108 4.55 8.52 -2.45
C THR A 108 5.00 9.82 -1.82
N LEU A 109 4.38 10.95 -2.16
CA LEU A 109 4.67 12.24 -1.54
C LEU A 109 4.39 12.21 -0.04
N ILE A 110 3.25 11.66 0.40
CA ILE A 110 2.95 11.50 1.84
C ILE A 110 4.06 10.67 2.51
N ALA A 111 4.44 9.54 1.92
CA ALA A 111 5.45 8.66 2.51
C ALA A 111 6.87 9.29 2.57
N GLN A 112 7.25 10.10 1.58
CA GLN A 112 8.62 10.63 1.48
C GLN A 112 8.80 12.02 2.09
N THR A 113 7.73 12.82 2.16
CA THR A 113 7.77 14.19 2.71
C THR A 113 8.29 14.20 4.13
N ASP A 114 7.83 13.29 4.98
CA ASP A 114 8.30 13.16 6.36
C ASP A 114 9.83 13.10 6.46
N ARG A 115 10.45 12.21 5.67
CA ARG A 115 11.90 12.00 5.69
C ARG A 115 12.66 13.23 5.20
N LEU A 116 12.14 13.91 4.18
CA LEU A 116 12.74 15.14 3.67
C LEU A 116 12.70 16.24 4.72
N PHE A 117 11.57 16.44 5.40
CA PHE A 117 11.45 17.45 6.46
C PHE A 117 12.34 17.11 7.66
N ILE A 118 12.34 15.86 8.11
CA ILE A 118 13.19 15.44 9.22
C ILE A 118 14.67 15.63 8.88
N ALA A 119 15.11 15.19 7.69
CA ALA A 119 16.52 15.28 7.29
C ALA A 119 17.03 16.72 7.21
N ASN A 120 16.18 17.65 6.74
CA ASN A 120 16.56 19.05 6.53
C ASN A 120 16.37 19.95 7.76
N ILE A 121 15.39 19.65 8.62
CA ILE A 121 15.03 20.50 9.77
C ILE A 121 15.58 19.96 11.09
N VAL A 122 15.60 18.62 11.24
CA VAL A 122 16.02 17.96 12.48
C VAL A 122 17.44 17.43 12.33
N SER A 123 17.60 16.32 11.61
CA SER A 123 18.91 15.76 11.25
C SER A 123 18.75 14.57 10.29
N LEU A 124 19.80 14.27 9.53
CA LEU A 124 19.85 13.05 8.71
C LEU A 124 19.80 11.77 9.57
N ALA A 125 20.38 11.81 10.77
CA ALA A 125 20.35 10.70 11.71
C ALA A 125 18.91 10.39 12.17
N ASP A 126 18.14 11.41 12.56
CA ASP A 126 16.72 11.25 12.92
C ASP A 126 15.87 10.76 11.76
N ALA A 127 16.17 11.16 10.53
CA ALA A 127 15.49 10.63 9.34
C ALA A 127 15.76 9.12 9.14
N GLY A 128 16.97 8.66 9.48
CA GLY A 128 17.30 7.24 9.53
C GLY A 128 16.52 6.49 10.61
N VAL A 129 16.47 7.03 11.84
CA VAL A 129 15.69 6.44 12.95
C VAL A 129 14.20 6.38 12.63
N TYR A 130 13.66 7.46 12.05
CA TYR A 130 12.27 7.49 11.58
C TYR A 130 12.00 6.44 10.50
N SER A 131 12.93 6.26 9.56
CA SER A 131 12.78 5.28 8.48
C SER A 131 12.69 3.85 8.99
N VAL A 132 13.45 3.50 10.04
CA VAL A 132 13.35 2.20 10.71
C VAL A 132 11.98 2.03 11.38
N ALA A 133 11.52 3.03 12.13
CA ALA A 133 10.21 2.99 12.77
C ALA A 133 9.08 2.84 11.74
N TYR A 134 9.12 3.62 10.66
CA TYR A 134 8.17 3.57 9.56
C TYR A 134 8.14 2.17 8.92
N GLN A 135 9.30 1.62 8.58
CA GLN A 135 9.42 0.33 7.90
C GLN A 135 8.91 -0.84 8.76
N LEU A 136 9.16 -0.81 10.08
CA LEU A 136 8.71 -1.87 10.97
C LEU A 136 7.21 -1.72 11.31
N THR A 137 6.71 -0.48 11.40
CA THR A 137 5.29 -0.23 11.67
C THR A 137 4.42 -0.47 10.43
N SER A 138 4.97 -0.40 9.21
CA SER A 138 4.25 -0.66 7.95
C SER A 138 3.75 -2.10 7.82
N ILE A 139 4.11 -3.01 8.75
CA ILE A 139 3.52 -4.35 8.84
C ILE A 139 1.98 -4.29 8.95
N ILE A 140 1.44 -3.24 9.57
CA ILE A 140 -0.02 -3.01 9.64
C ILE A 140 -0.61 -2.87 8.25
N GLU A 141 0.00 -2.02 7.42
CA GLU A 141 -0.42 -1.80 6.04
C GLU A 141 -0.21 -3.04 5.18
N LEU A 142 0.90 -3.78 5.37
CA LEU A 142 1.16 -5.03 4.67
C LEU A 142 0.06 -6.07 4.90
N VAL A 143 -0.37 -6.24 6.16
CA VAL A 143 -1.48 -7.14 6.51
C VAL A 143 -2.78 -6.66 5.87
N ALA A 144 -3.04 -5.35 5.91
CA ALA A 144 -4.24 -4.78 5.29
C ALA A 144 -4.26 -4.95 3.77
N ALA A 145 -3.14 -4.74 3.09
CA ALA A 145 -2.98 -4.93 1.65
C ALA A 145 -3.18 -6.40 1.27
N SER A 146 -2.59 -7.33 2.03
CA SER A 146 -2.76 -8.78 1.83
C SER A 146 -4.22 -9.21 1.97
N PHE A 147 -4.92 -8.69 2.99
CA PHE A 147 -6.35 -8.91 3.14
C PHE A 147 -7.13 -8.34 1.96
N ASN A 148 -6.85 -7.09 1.56
CA ASN A 148 -7.51 -6.43 0.43
C ASN A 148 -7.35 -7.23 -0.88
N GLN A 149 -6.17 -7.83 -1.09
CA GLN A 149 -5.88 -8.62 -2.28
C GLN A 149 -6.81 -9.83 -2.44
N ALA A 150 -7.19 -10.47 -1.34
CA ALA A 150 -8.16 -11.56 -1.31
C ALA A 150 -9.62 -11.05 -1.28
N PHE A 151 -9.86 -9.94 -0.57
CA PHE A 151 -11.19 -9.38 -0.36
C PHE A 151 -11.76 -8.70 -1.60
N SER A 152 -10.96 -7.95 -2.36
CA SER A 152 -11.46 -7.15 -3.49
C SER A 152 -12.07 -8.00 -4.62
N PRO A 153 -11.50 -9.14 -5.07
CA PRO A 153 -12.15 -9.97 -6.08
C PRO A 153 -13.45 -10.61 -5.56
N TRP A 154 -13.50 -11.01 -4.28
CA TRP A 154 -14.72 -11.53 -3.66
C TRP A 154 -15.82 -10.47 -3.62
N LEU A 155 -15.49 -9.26 -3.15
CA LEU A 155 -16.41 -8.14 -3.06
C LEU A 155 -16.96 -7.78 -4.46
N PHE A 156 -16.10 -7.69 -5.46
CA PHE A 156 -16.53 -7.35 -6.83
C PHE A 156 -17.47 -8.40 -7.40
N ARG A 157 -17.23 -9.69 -7.16
CA ARG A 157 -18.16 -10.76 -7.56
C ARG A 157 -19.52 -10.63 -6.88
N MET A 158 -19.54 -10.36 -5.57
CA MET A 158 -20.79 -10.20 -4.82
C MET A 158 -21.60 -8.98 -5.29
N LEU A 159 -20.94 -7.85 -5.52
CA LEU A 159 -21.61 -6.63 -5.98
C LEU A 159 -22.09 -6.72 -7.44
N ALA A 160 -21.38 -7.46 -8.29
CA ALA A 160 -21.77 -7.68 -9.69
C ALA A 160 -23.08 -8.47 -9.84
N GLN A 161 -23.41 -9.32 -8.86
CA GLN A 161 -24.62 -10.16 -8.86
C GLN A 161 -25.92 -9.41 -8.52
N ARG A 162 -25.89 -8.08 -8.37
CA ARG A 162 -27.03 -7.26 -7.91
C ARG A 162 -27.65 -7.83 -6.61
N PRO A 163 -26.87 -7.85 -5.53
CA PRO A 163 -27.24 -8.53 -4.30
C PRO A 163 -28.48 -7.91 -3.63
N SER A 164 -29.20 -8.71 -2.84
CA SER A 164 -30.30 -8.23 -2.00
C SER A 164 -29.81 -7.23 -0.95
N LEU A 165 -30.72 -6.40 -0.44
CA LEU A 165 -30.41 -5.44 0.63
C LEU A 165 -29.86 -6.13 1.88
N GLU A 166 -30.31 -7.35 2.18
CA GLU A 166 -29.81 -8.16 3.29
C GLU A 166 -28.34 -8.52 3.12
N LEU A 167 -27.93 -8.99 1.93
CA LEU A 167 -26.54 -9.29 1.64
C LEU A 167 -25.67 -8.03 1.68
N LEU A 168 -26.17 -6.88 1.20
CA LEU A 168 -25.47 -5.61 1.33
C LEU A 168 -25.24 -5.20 2.80
N ARG A 169 -26.23 -5.39 3.68
CA ARG A 169 -26.09 -5.16 5.13
C ARG A 169 -25.04 -6.09 5.75
N VAL A 170 -24.99 -7.35 5.31
CA VAL A 170 -23.98 -8.32 5.73
C VAL A 170 -22.58 -7.86 5.32
N ILE A 171 -22.38 -7.41 4.08
CA ILE A 171 -21.10 -6.86 3.59
C ILE A 171 -20.66 -5.64 4.41
N VAL A 172 -21.58 -4.73 4.72
CA VAL A 172 -21.31 -3.56 5.57
C VAL A 172 -20.89 -4.00 6.98
N LYS A 173 -21.60 -4.96 7.58
CA LYS A 173 -21.23 -5.53 8.89
C LYS A 173 -19.83 -6.14 8.86
N TYR A 174 -19.49 -6.92 7.84
CA TYR A 174 -18.14 -7.44 7.66
C TYR A 174 -17.09 -6.34 7.54
N THR A 175 -17.40 -5.25 6.83
CA THR A 175 -16.50 -4.08 6.73
C THR A 175 -16.23 -3.46 8.11
N TYR A 176 -17.25 -3.28 8.95
CA TYR A 176 -17.07 -2.79 10.32
C TYR A 176 -16.28 -3.74 11.21
N VAL A 177 -16.48 -5.05 11.08
CA VAL A 177 -15.67 -6.05 11.78
C VAL A 177 -14.21 -5.94 11.35
N CYS A 178 -13.94 -5.80 10.04
CA CYS A 178 -12.57 -5.61 9.54
C CYS A 178 -11.93 -4.33 10.09
N PHE A 179 -12.69 -3.23 10.23
CA PHE A 179 -12.19 -2.01 10.89
C PHE A 179 -11.81 -2.26 12.35
N ALA A 180 -12.66 -2.96 13.10
CA ALA A 180 -12.37 -3.29 14.50
C ALA A 180 -11.14 -4.20 14.64
N VAL A 181 -11.01 -5.22 13.77
CA VAL A 181 -9.83 -6.10 13.72
C VAL A 181 -8.57 -5.31 13.38
N MET A 182 -8.64 -4.41 12.39
CA MET A 182 -7.50 -3.56 12.00
C MET A 182 -7.08 -2.63 13.15
N ALA A 183 -8.04 -2.03 13.85
CA ALA A 183 -7.78 -1.18 15.01
C ALA A 183 -7.15 -1.97 16.16
N GLY A 184 -7.67 -3.17 16.45
CA GLY A 184 -7.09 -4.08 17.45
C GLY A 184 -5.66 -4.47 17.10
N PHE A 185 -5.41 -4.85 15.84
CA PHE A 185 -4.07 -5.20 15.37
C PHE A 185 -3.09 -4.02 15.44
N ALA A 186 -3.52 -2.83 15.00
CA ALA A 186 -2.71 -1.62 15.08
C ALA A 186 -2.39 -1.25 16.54
N LEU A 187 -3.34 -1.41 17.46
CA LEU A 187 -3.12 -1.22 18.89
C LEU A 187 -2.09 -2.23 19.43
N THR A 188 -2.20 -3.51 19.07
CA THR A 188 -1.22 -4.53 19.45
C THR A 188 0.18 -4.16 18.97
N VAL A 189 0.33 -3.74 17.71
CA VAL A 189 1.61 -3.29 17.16
C VAL A 189 2.10 -2.03 17.89
N ALA A 190 1.24 -1.05 18.14
CA ALA A 190 1.61 0.18 18.84
C ALA A 190 2.15 -0.07 20.25
N LEU A 191 1.66 -1.11 20.93
CA LEU A 191 2.10 -1.47 22.29
C LEU A 191 3.31 -2.40 22.31
N LEU A 192 3.38 -3.39 21.42
CA LEU A 192 4.43 -4.41 21.43
C LEU A 192 5.68 -4.02 20.64
N LEU A 193 5.53 -3.32 19.51
CA LEU A 193 6.64 -2.99 18.64
C LEU A 193 7.69 -2.08 19.31
N PRO A 194 7.33 -1.08 20.15
CA PRO A 194 8.31 -0.33 20.95
C PRO A 194 9.23 -1.21 21.79
N TYR A 195 8.69 -2.27 22.40
CA TYR A 195 9.47 -3.23 23.19
C TYR A 195 10.40 -4.07 22.31
N VAL A 196 9.91 -4.52 21.14
CA VAL A 196 10.76 -5.23 20.18
C VAL A 196 11.90 -4.32 19.68
N LEU A 197 11.57 -3.07 19.36
CA LEU A 197 12.53 -2.08 18.86
C LEU A 197 13.68 -1.83 19.84
N SER A 198 13.40 -1.75 21.14
CA SER A 198 14.42 -1.48 22.15
C SER A 198 15.37 -2.66 22.41
N HIS A 199 15.05 -3.88 21.96
CA HIS A 199 15.88 -5.07 22.16
C HIS A 199 16.51 -5.59 20.88
N VAL A 200 15.89 -5.33 19.73
CA VAL A 200 16.31 -5.89 18.43
C VAL A 200 17.11 -4.89 17.61
N VAL A 201 16.83 -3.59 17.73
CA VAL A 201 17.53 -2.58 16.94
C VAL A 201 18.68 -2.00 17.76
N GLY A 202 19.86 -1.84 17.15
CA GLY A 202 21.03 -1.31 17.84
C GLY A 202 20.79 0.10 18.41
N ASP A 203 21.59 0.48 19.42
CA ASP A 203 21.41 1.70 20.23
C ASP A 203 21.19 2.98 19.42
N ALA A 204 21.81 3.07 18.23
CA ALA A 204 21.64 4.18 17.29
C ALA A 204 20.18 4.41 16.84
N PHE A 205 19.30 3.41 16.98
CA PHE A 205 17.90 3.44 16.56
C PHE A 205 16.91 3.29 17.72
N ALA A 206 17.38 3.28 18.98
CA ALA A 206 16.51 3.12 20.15
C ALA A 206 15.39 4.19 20.20
N GLY A 207 15.64 5.37 19.63
CA GLY A 207 14.65 6.44 19.48
C GLY A 207 13.48 6.14 18.53
N ALA A 208 13.50 5.03 17.78
CA ALA A 208 12.46 4.67 16.81
C ALA A 208 11.09 4.41 17.47
N ALA A 209 11.10 3.88 18.69
CA ALA A 209 9.92 3.49 19.44
C ALA A 209 8.91 4.63 19.65
N ARG A 210 9.38 5.88 19.76
CA ARG A 210 8.52 7.06 20.01
C ARG A 210 7.62 7.43 18.83
N PHE A 211 7.94 6.97 17.62
CA PHE A 211 7.17 7.26 16.42
C PHE A 211 6.06 6.23 16.17
N THR A 212 6.24 5.01 16.68
CA THR A 212 5.40 3.85 16.40
C THR A 212 3.91 4.07 16.69
N PRO A 213 3.48 4.68 17.82
CA PRO A 213 2.05 4.86 18.07
C PRO A 213 1.35 5.72 17.00
N TRP A 214 1.99 6.81 16.57
CA TRP A 214 1.46 7.70 15.53
C TRP A 214 1.44 7.03 14.15
N LEU A 215 2.53 6.35 13.80
CA LEU A 215 2.61 5.59 12.56
C LEU A 215 1.59 4.46 12.51
N ALA A 216 1.35 3.78 13.64
CA ALA A 216 0.37 2.70 13.73
C ALA A 216 -1.06 3.22 13.48
N ILE A 217 -1.40 4.39 14.03
CA ILE A 217 -2.67 5.06 13.74
C ILE A 217 -2.79 5.39 12.25
N GLY A 218 -1.72 5.93 11.64
CA GLY A 218 -1.68 6.21 10.21
C GLY A 218 -1.92 4.97 9.35
N PHE A 219 -1.15 3.91 9.56
CA PHE A 219 -1.30 2.66 8.80
C PHE A 219 -2.61 1.93 9.07
N MET A 220 -3.18 2.06 10.27
CA MET A 220 -4.55 1.61 10.56
C MET A 220 -5.55 2.28 9.62
N PHE A 221 -5.49 3.61 9.48
CA PHE A 221 -6.36 4.34 8.56
C PHE A 221 -6.08 4.01 7.10
N SER A 222 -4.82 3.77 6.70
CA SER A 222 -4.49 3.26 5.36
C SER A 222 -5.16 1.90 5.09
N GLY A 223 -5.13 0.99 6.06
CA GLY A 223 -5.82 -0.29 5.95
C GLY A 223 -7.35 -0.16 5.83
N MET A 224 -7.95 0.76 6.59
CA MET A 224 -9.38 1.06 6.47
C MET A 224 -9.72 1.71 5.12
N TYR A 225 -8.83 2.57 4.60
CA TYR A 225 -8.92 3.17 3.27
C TYR A 225 -9.05 2.11 2.18
N TYR A 226 -8.23 1.05 2.19
CA TYR A 226 -8.30 -0.02 1.20
C TYR A 226 -9.69 -0.67 1.10
N LEU A 227 -10.37 -0.87 2.22
CA LEU A 227 -11.69 -1.50 2.24
C LEU A 227 -12.76 -0.63 1.59
N VAL A 228 -12.71 0.69 1.81
CA VAL A 228 -13.71 1.63 1.26
C VAL A 228 -13.39 2.08 -0.16
N ALA A 229 -12.10 2.11 -0.54
CA ALA A 229 -11.66 2.44 -1.89
C ALA A 229 -12.20 1.43 -2.93
N ASN A 230 -12.33 0.16 -2.54
CA ASN A 230 -12.86 -0.90 -3.41
C ASN A 230 -14.23 -0.55 -4.02
N TYR A 231 -15.11 0.15 -3.31
CA TYR A 231 -16.41 0.55 -3.86
C TYR A 231 -16.29 1.60 -4.97
N ILE A 232 -15.28 2.48 -4.90
CA ILE A 232 -14.97 3.46 -5.96
C ILE A 232 -14.40 2.74 -7.18
N PHE A 233 -13.48 1.79 -6.97
CA PHE A 233 -12.93 0.94 -8.03
C PHE A 233 -14.03 0.13 -8.72
N PHE A 234 -14.92 -0.50 -7.94
CA PHE A 234 -16.05 -1.25 -8.48
C PHE A 234 -16.99 -0.36 -9.31
N ALA A 235 -17.26 0.86 -8.86
CA ALA A 235 -18.07 1.84 -9.58
C ALA A 235 -17.37 2.44 -10.82
N LYS A 236 -16.11 2.06 -11.11
CA LYS A 236 -15.27 2.64 -12.17
C LYS A 236 -15.16 4.17 -12.10
N ARG A 237 -15.21 4.75 -10.88
CA ARG A 237 -15.07 6.20 -10.63
C ARG A 237 -13.71 6.57 -10.06
N THR A 238 -12.64 6.02 -10.65
CA THR A 238 -11.27 6.16 -10.14
C THR A 238 -10.76 7.61 -10.18
N GLU A 239 -11.40 8.50 -10.94
CA GLU A 239 -11.13 9.94 -10.93
C GLU A 239 -11.29 10.61 -9.56
N LEU A 240 -12.07 10.01 -8.66
CA LEU A 240 -12.29 10.53 -7.30
C LEU A 240 -11.12 10.27 -6.36
N ILE A 241 -10.34 9.21 -6.60
CA ILE A 241 -9.25 8.76 -5.75
C ILE A 241 -8.09 9.79 -5.72
N PRO A 242 -7.53 10.24 -6.86
CA PRO A 242 -6.41 11.18 -6.83
C PRO A 242 -6.81 12.54 -6.25
N LEU A 243 -8.07 12.97 -6.42
CA LEU A 243 -8.56 14.22 -5.82
C LEU A 243 -8.36 14.20 -4.29
N ILE A 244 -8.70 13.08 -3.64
CA ILE A 244 -8.51 12.92 -2.21
C ILE A 244 -7.03 12.83 -1.88
N THR A 245 -6.28 11.95 -2.53
CA THR A 245 -4.91 11.64 -2.08
C THR A 245 -3.92 12.75 -2.39
N VAL A 246 -4.06 13.45 -3.50
CA VAL A 246 -3.24 14.64 -3.79
C VAL A 246 -3.58 15.76 -2.80
N SER A 247 -4.85 15.97 -2.47
CA SER A 247 -5.23 16.94 -1.44
C SER A 247 -4.65 16.56 -0.07
N CYS A 248 -4.68 15.29 0.30
CA CYS A 248 -4.08 14.79 1.54
C CYS A 248 -2.56 14.92 1.52
N ALA A 249 -1.89 14.76 0.38
CA ALA A 249 -0.46 14.98 0.23
C ALA A 249 -0.08 16.45 0.46
N LEU A 250 -0.87 17.38 -0.08
CA LEU A 250 -0.68 18.82 0.19
C LEU A 250 -0.92 19.17 1.65
N VAL A 251 -1.95 18.58 2.28
CA VAL A 251 -2.18 18.74 3.73
C VAL A 251 -1.02 18.15 4.53
N ASN A 252 -0.51 16.96 4.18
CA ASN A 252 0.64 16.34 4.82
C ASN A 252 1.89 17.23 4.74
N LEU A 253 2.13 17.84 3.57
CA LEU A 253 3.22 18.80 3.36
C LEU A 253 3.08 20.02 4.29
N GLY A 254 1.89 20.61 4.35
CA GLY A 254 1.61 21.75 5.24
C GLY A 254 1.74 21.37 6.72
N LEU A 255 1.25 20.19 7.11
CA LEU A 255 1.37 19.69 8.48
C LEU A 255 2.83 19.41 8.85
N ASN A 256 3.63 18.83 7.97
CA ASN A 256 5.06 18.64 8.19
C ASN A 256 5.77 19.98 8.41
N ALA A 257 5.46 20.99 7.58
CA ALA A 257 6.04 22.34 7.71
C ALA A 257 5.73 23.03 9.06
N VAL A 258 4.62 22.67 9.71
CA VAL A 258 4.24 23.25 11.02
C VAL A 258 4.67 22.36 12.19
N LEU A 259 4.48 21.05 12.09
CA LEU A 259 4.67 20.11 13.20
C LEU A 259 6.12 19.69 13.36
N VAL A 260 6.90 19.56 12.29
CA VAL A 260 8.32 19.15 12.39
C VAL A 260 9.16 20.20 13.12
N PRO A 261 9.04 21.52 12.83
CA PRO A 261 9.76 22.53 13.60
C PRO A 261 9.37 22.59 15.09
N ARG A 262 8.14 22.21 15.45
CA ARG A 262 7.63 22.28 16.83
C ARG A 262 7.91 21.02 17.65
N ASN A 263 7.73 19.84 17.03
CA ASN A 263 7.72 18.54 17.70
C ASN A 263 8.85 17.62 17.21
N GLY A 264 9.75 18.12 16.35
CA GLY A 264 10.79 17.31 15.69
C GLY A 264 10.20 16.19 14.83
N ALA A 265 10.91 15.06 14.77
CA ALA A 265 10.49 13.90 13.96
C ALA A 265 9.15 13.26 14.41
N VAL A 266 8.72 13.47 15.67
CA VAL A 266 7.38 13.05 16.12
C VAL A 266 6.30 13.84 15.38
N GLY A 267 6.56 15.11 15.07
CA GLY A 267 5.66 15.96 14.28
C GLY A 267 5.40 15.41 12.87
N ALA A 268 6.39 14.78 12.25
CA ALA A 268 6.21 14.11 10.95
C ALA A 268 5.28 12.90 11.07
N ALA A 269 5.46 12.06 12.10
CA ALA A 269 4.56 10.92 12.35
C ALA A 269 3.11 11.37 12.56
N GLN A 270 2.91 12.49 13.29
CA GLN A 270 1.61 13.11 13.50
C GLN A 270 1.00 13.63 12.19
N ALA A 271 1.79 14.31 11.36
CA ALA A 271 1.37 14.80 10.05
C ALA A 271 0.90 13.65 9.13
N SER A 272 1.63 12.53 9.11
CA SER A 272 1.26 11.34 8.35
C SER A 272 0.00 10.65 8.89
N ALA A 273 -0.13 10.51 10.21
CA ALA A 273 -1.34 9.96 10.82
C ALA A 273 -2.58 10.77 10.46
N ALA A 274 -2.49 12.11 10.53
CA ALA A 274 -3.58 13.01 10.17
C ALA A 274 -3.92 12.93 8.67
N ALA A 275 -2.92 12.92 7.79
CA ALA A 275 -3.13 12.84 6.35
C ALA A 275 -3.78 11.52 5.92
N LEU A 276 -3.37 10.40 6.50
CA LEU A 276 -3.96 9.09 6.23
C LEU A 276 -5.38 8.97 6.81
N ALA A 277 -5.65 9.56 7.97
CA ALA A 277 -7.00 9.67 8.52
C ALA A 277 -7.92 10.47 7.59
N LEU A 278 -7.46 11.62 7.09
CA LEU A 278 -8.20 12.42 6.11
C LEU A 278 -8.43 11.66 4.80
N SER A 279 -7.44 10.91 4.33
CA SER A 279 -7.57 10.06 3.15
C SER A 279 -8.66 9.01 3.34
N PHE A 280 -8.67 8.31 4.47
CA PHE A 280 -9.71 7.35 4.81
C PHE A 280 -11.10 8.00 4.86
N VAL A 281 -11.27 9.07 5.63
CA VAL A 281 -12.56 9.75 5.80
C VAL A 281 -13.09 10.29 4.46
N GLY A 282 -12.22 10.96 3.68
CA GLY A 282 -12.56 11.48 2.36
C GLY A 282 -12.96 10.37 1.40
N THR A 283 -12.23 9.26 1.41
CA THR A 283 -12.52 8.10 0.54
C THR A 283 -13.81 7.42 0.93
N TRP A 284 -14.06 7.24 2.22
CA TRP A 284 -15.33 6.67 2.68
C TRP A 284 -16.51 7.56 2.28
N TYR A 285 -16.39 8.86 2.48
CA TYR A 285 -17.42 9.80 2.06
C TYR A 285 -17.70 9.72 0.55
N LEU A 286 -16.67 9.80 -0.30
CA LEU A 286 -16.86 9.69 -1.76
C LEU A 286 -17.30 8.29 -2.19
N SER A 287 -16.90 7.24 -1.49
CA SER A 287 -17.34 5.87 -1.81
C SER A 287 -18.84 5.71 -1.61
N THR A 288 -19.42 6.31 -0.56
CA THR A 288 -20.88 6.31 -0.35
C THR A 288 -21.67 7.01 -1.45
N ARG A 289 -21.04 8.00 -2.11
CA ARG A 289 -21.61 8.73 -3.26
C ARG A 289 -21.41 8.01 -4.58
N ALA A 290 -20.29 7.30 -4.73
CA ALA A 290 -19.98 6.53 -5.93
C ALA A 290 -20.81 5.24 -6.02
N TYR A 291 -20.99 4.55 -4.89
CA TYR A 291 -21.79 3.33 -4.79
C TYR A 291 -22.57 3.30 -3.47
N LYS A 292 -23.90 3.26 -3.55
CA LYS A 292 -24.78 3.32 -2.37
C LYS A 292 -24.75 1.99 -1.61
N MET A 293 -24.24 2.01 -0.38
CA MET A 293 -24.31 0.88 0.57
C MET A 293 -25.13 1.29 1.80
N PRO A 294 -25.80 0.34 2.47
CA PRO A 294 -26.58 0.60 3.69
C PRO A 294 -25.67 0.73 4.92
N TRP A 295 -24.90 1.82 4.97
CA TRP A 295 -23.98 2.11 6.09
C TRP A 295 -24.70 2.36 7.42
N SER A 296 -25.99 2.74 7.39
CA SER A 296 -26.81 2.81 8.61
C SER A 296 -27.20 1.39 9.05
N LEU A 297 -26.69 0.95 10.20
CA LEU A 297 -27.08 -0.32 10.82
C LEU A 297 -28.50 -0.30 11.41
N LYS A 298 -29.30 0.75 11.18
CA LYS A 298 -30.68 0.82 11.64
C LYS A 298 -31.52 -0.18 10.85
N ARG A 299 -32.10 -1.16 11.54
CA ARG A 299 -33.15 -2.03 11.00
C ARG A 299 -34.37 -1.16 10.69
N CYS A 300 -34.67 -0.96 9.42
CA CYS A 300 -36.06 -0.85 8.98
C CYS A 300 -36.59 -2.27 8.86
#